data_AF-A0A9P6P4Q8-F1
#
_entry.id   AF-A0A9P6P4Q8-F1
#
_cell.length_a   1.000
_cell.length_b   1.000
_cell.length_c   1.000
_cell.angle_alpha   90.00
_cell.angle_beta   90.00
_cell.angle_gamma   90.00
#
_symmetry.space_group_name_H-M   'P 1'
#
loop_
_entity.id
_entity.type
_entity.pdbx_description
1 polymer ?
#
loop_
_entity_poly.entity_id
_entity_poly.type
_entity_poly.pdbx_seq_one_letter_code
_entity_poly.pdbx_strand_id
1 'polypeptide(L)'
;MPARMISTGMVRIPTSSGLLSRNATRAAGTGLFMNGRRYTTETAAATAIVPEPMHVESIKSSAQDALEQVSQTPTADSIVQAAAQIGDFKAMGLCNLTPVGGLEAMLEAVHVYSGLPWWGAIALATVTVRLALLPVMIKIQRNNAKLMNINPEVTRIMDNLKTAQAEGDTHSISKYSAEIQTLFKSNGCHPLKSLGLPLVQMPVMVSFFLALRGMAELPVPGLKDGGMWWFQDLTLQDPYYILPVVSAAGMMAVLEAGTEAGMANPQSKTMKNFFRAMTVIMVPFTAWMPSSVFVYWATSNCFSIGQILALKNPTIRKALNIPPLTRPVSELNKNTKGFMDNFRDQQKNYEKTEKERAIRERQQAAAMARRAAKRRF
;
A
#
# COMPACT_ATOMS: atom_id res chain seq x y z
N MET A 1 26.73 27.02 46.66
CA MET A 1 28.07 26.38 46.57
C MET A 1 28.10 25.19 47.52
N PRO A 2 28.84 24.10 47.25
CA PRO A 2 29.35 23.53 45.98
C PRO A 2 28.88 22.05 45.79
N ALA A 3 28.70 21.50 44.57
CA ALA A 3 29.65 21.04 43.55
C ALA A 3 30.32 19.66 43.79
N ARG A 4 30.15 18.74 42.82
CA ARG A 4 31.08 17.73 42.23
C ARG A 4 30.24 16.63 41.56
N MET A 5 30.10 16.51 40.23
CA MET A 5 31.06 16.13 39.16
C MET A 5 31.89 14.87 39.47
N ILE A 6 31.81 13.84 38.60
CA ILE A 6 32.93 13.27 37.81
C ILE A 6 32.49 12.06 36.94
N SER A 7 32.95 12.07 35.68
CA SER A 7 33.27 10.96 34.73
C SER A 7 32.11 10.14 34.13
N THR A 8 32.07 9.75 32.84
CA THR A 8 33.11 9.23 31.92
C THR A 8 32.56 9.38 30.48
N GLY A 9 33.21 9.97 29.49
CA GLY A 9 34.32 9.42 28.70
C GLY A 9 33.92 9.33 27.22
N MET A 10 34.23 10.36 26.43
CA MET A 10 33.97 10.43 24.98
C MET A 10 35.30 10.25 24.24
N VAL A 11 35.45 9.13 23.54
CA VAL A 11 36.65 8.79 22.75
C VAL A 11 36.53 9.46 21.37
N ARG A 12 37.54 10.25 21.02
CA ARG A 12 37.71 10.93 19.73
C ARG A 12 38.90 10.27 19.01
N ILE A 13 38.69 9.78 17.80
CA ILE A 13 39.74 9.22 16.92
C ILE A 13 39.87 10.15 15.69
N PRO A 14 41.09 10.42 15.19
CA PRO A 14 41.34 11.47 14.22
C PRO A 14 41.15 11.02 12.76
N THR A 15 40.91 12.02 11.92
CA THR A 15 40.83 12.01 10.46
C THR A 15 42.19 11.76 9.81
N SER A 16 42.26 10.83 8.85
CA SER A 16 43.38 10.69 7.90
C SER A 16 42.91 10.92 6.46
N SER A 17 43.58 11.86 5.81
CA SER A 17 43.56 12.18 4.39
C SER A 17 44.16 11.05 3.55
N GLY A 18 43.71 10.86 2.31
CA GLY A 18 44.48 10.11 1.30
C GLY A 18 43.70 9.53 0.12
N LEU A 19 43.78 10.25 -1.01
CA LEU A 19 43.91 9.72 -2.38
C LEU A 19 42.79 8.84 -2.96
N LEU A 20 41.98 9.41 -3.87
CA LEU A 20 41.68 8.74 -5.13
C LEU A 20 41.67 9.74 -6.31
N SER A 21 42.37 9.29 -7.34
CA SER A 21 42.80 10.02 -8.54
C SER A 21 41.65 10.34 -9.48
N ARG A 22 41.78 11.52 -10.11
CA ARG A 22 40.99 12.01 -11.24
C ARG A 22 41.18 11.08 -12.44
N ASN A 23 40.09 10.79 -13.16
CA ASN A 23 40.15 10.49 -14.59
C ASN A 23 38.94 11.14 -15.27
N ALA A 24 39.19 12.26 -15.94
CA ALA A 24 38.28 12.84 -16.90
C ALA A 24 39.07 13.52 -18.02
N THR A 25 38.65 13.20 -19.24
CA THR A 25 38.82 13.97 -20.48
C THR A 25 40.18 13.93 -21.17
N ARG A 26 40.21 13.31 -22.37
CA ARG A 26 40.46 14.08 -23.61
C ARG A 26 40.01 13.34 -24.87
N ALA A 27 39.45 14.13 -25.77
CA ALA A 27 38.96 13.81 -27.11
C ALA A 27 40.06 13.88 -28.19
N ALA A 28 39.64 13.64 -29.44
CA ALA A 28 40.33 13.75 -30.74
C ALA A 28 41.19 12.53 -31.12
N GLY A 29 41.15 12.00 -32.35
CA GLY A 29 40.45 12.39 -33.57
C GLY A 29 40.87 11.47 -34.73
N THR A 30 40.10 11.56 -35.82
CA THR A 30 40.53 11.40 -37.22
C THR A 30 40.97 10.02 -37.73
N GLY A 31 40.28 9.52 -38.78
CA GLY A 31 40.80 8.43 -39.62
C GLY A 31 39.74 7.71 -40.48
N LEU A 32 39.24 8.40 -41.50
CA LEU A 32 38.56 7.80 -42.67
C LEU A 32 39.56 6.93 -43.43
N PHE A 33 39.28 5.66 -43.76
CA PHE A 33 39.72 5.03 -45.02
C PHE A 33 38.84 3.83 -45.37
N MET A 34 38.74 3.61 -46.67
CA MET A 34 37.65 2.99 -47.42
C MET A 34 38.18 1.76 -48.16
N ASN A 35 37.30 0.76 -48.32
CA ASN A 35 37.23 -0.21 -49.43
C ASN A 35 38.27 -1.34 -49.58
N GLY A 36 37.75 -2.53 -49.92
CA GLY A 36 38.55 -3.61 -50.52
C GLY A 36 37.93 -5.00 -50.47
N ARG A 37 36.86 -5.25 -51.24
CA ARG A 37 36.43 -6.62 -51.60
C ARG A 37 37.55 -7.35 -52.35
N ARG A 38 37.70 -8.66 -52.12
CA ARG A 38 37.78 -9.69 -53.17
C ARG A 38 37.57 -11.10 -52.60
N TYR A 39 36.67 -11.82 -53.25
CA TYR A 39 36.45 -13.26 -53.15
C TYR A 39 37.41 -13.98 -54.10
N THR A 40 37.93 -15.14 -53.70
CA THR A 40 38.19 -16.27 -54.62
C THR A 40 38.07 -17.59 -53.85
N THR A 41 37.08 -18.37 -54.26
CA THR A 41 36.95 -19.83 -54.10
C THR A 41 38.06 -20.57 -54.83
N GLU A 42 38.59 -21.65 -54.24
CA GLU A 42 39.11 -22.79 -55.01
C GLU A 42 39.05 -24.09 -54.18
N THR A 43 38.74 -25.18 -54.87
CA THR A 43 38.25 -26.46 -54.35
C THR A 43 39.25 -27.58 -54.63
N ALA A 44 39.41 -28.47 -53.64
CA ALA A 44 39.77 -29.89 -53.68
C ALA A 44 41.13 -30.38 -54.21
N ALA A 45 41.81 -31.18 -53.38
CA ALA A 45 42.47 -32.41 -53.80
C ALA A 45 42.51 -33.42 -52.62
N ALA A 46 42.09 -34.66 -52.89
CA ALA A 46 42.10 -35.78 -51.97
C ALA A 46 43.36 -36.64 -52.18
N THR A 47 43.91 -37.23 -51.11
CA THR A 47 44.77 -38.42 -51.17
C THR A 47 44.63 -39.20 -49.85
N ALA A 48 44.32 -40.49 -49.96
CA ALA A 48 44.12 -41.44 -48.85
C ALA A 48 45.44 -42.12 -48.44
N ILE A 49 45.54 -42.67 -47.21
CA ILE A 49 46.27 -43.90 -46.81
C ILE A 49 46.03 -44.24 -45.30
N VAL A 50 45.43 -45.43 -45.07
CA VAL A 50 45.52 -46.44 -43.97
C VAL A 50 45.15 -46.09 -42.49
N PRO A 51 44.32 -46.92 -41.79
CA PRO A 51 43.93 -46.72 -40.38
C PRO A 51 44.77 -47.56 -39.38
N GLU A 52 45.06 -46.99 -38.20
CA GLU A 52 45.56 -47.67 -36.99
C GLU A 52 44.49 -47.71 -35.88
N PRO A 53 44.57 -48.64 -34.89
CA PRO A 53 43.42 -49.16 -34.16
C PRO A 53 42.89 -48.26 -33.03
N MET A 54 41.59 -48.43 -32.76
CA MET A 54 40.79 -47.71 -31.77
C MET A 54 41.34 -47.77 -30.34
N HIS A 55 41.47 -46.60 -29.70
CA HIS A 55 41.65 -46.46 -28.24
C HIS A 55 40.28 -46.54 -27.54
N VAL A 56 40.05 -47.59 -26.74
CA VAL A 56 38.79 -47.90 -26.02
C VAL A 56 38.70 -47.18 -24.66
N GLU A 57 39.27 -45.98 -24.52
CA GLU A 57 39.25 -45.25 -23.24
C GLU A 57 38.27 -44.07 -23.18
N SER A 58 37.76 -43.58 -24.33
CA SER A 58 36.94 -42.36 -24.36
C SER A 58 35.48 -42.56 -23.92
N ILE A 59 34.98 -43.80 -23.80
CA ILE A 59 33.56 -44.05 -23.51
C ILE A 59 33.26 -44.09 -22.00
N LYS A 60 34.25 -44.36 -21.15
CA LYS A 60 34.03 -44.42 -19.69
C LYS A 60 33.94 -43.05 -19.03
N SER A 61 34.68 -42.03 -19.51
CA SER A 61 34.59 -40.67 -18.94
C SER A 61 33.25 -40.02 -19.29
N SER A 62 32.79 -40.11 -20.54
CA SER A 62 31.50 -39.51 -20.94
C SER A 62 30.29 -40.09 -20.20
N ALA A 63 30.35 -41.36 -19.80
CA ALA A 63 29.29 -41.98 -18.99
C ALA A 63 29.36 -41.54 -17.51
N GLN A 64 30.56 -41.29 -16.97
CA GLN A 64 30.73 -40.75 -15.62
C GLN A 64 30.35 -39.26 -15.56
N ASP A 65 30.75 -38.47 -16.56
CA ASP A 65 30.38 -37.06 -16.70
C ASP A 65 28.86 -36.90 -16.88
N ALA A 66 28.22 -37.80 -17.64
CA ALA A 66 26.76 -37.83 -17.78
C ALA A 66 26.05 -38.29 -16.49
N LEU A 67 26.64 -39.19 -15.70
CA LEU A 67 26.08 -39.62 -14.42
C LEU A 67 26.23 -38.56 -13.32
N GLU A 68 27.32 -37.78 -13.36
CA GLU A 68 27.53 -36.60 -12.50
C GLU A 68 26.57 -35.46 -12.86
N GLN A 69 26.27 -35.26 -14.15
CA GLN A 69 25.24 -34.30 -14.60
C GLN A 69 23.82 -34.76 -14.27
N VAL A 70 23.52 -36.06 -14.28
CA VAL A 70 22.22 -36.59 -13.83
C VAL A 70 22.06 -36.46 -12.31
N SER A 71 23.15 -36.58 -11.54
CA SER A 71 23.16 -36.36 -10.09
C SER A 71 22.99 -34.88 -9.67
N GLN A 72 23.12 -33.94 -10.61
CA GLN A 72 22.87 -32.51 -10.40
C GLN A 72 21.47 -32.06 -10.84
N THR A 73 20.60 -32.99 -11.26
CA THR A 73 19.17 -32.70 -11.34
C THR A 73 18.70 -32.46 -9.91
N PRO A 74 18.12 -31.29 -9.57
CA PRO A 74 17.62 -31.06 -8.23
C PRO A 74 16.46 -32.04 -7.99
N THR A 75 16.72 -33.11 -7.25
CA THR A 75 15.68 -33.95 -6.68
C THR A 75 14.81 -33.08 -5.78
N ALA A 76 13.52 -33.43 -5.65
CA ALA A 76 12.62 -32.73 -4.74
C ALA A 76 13.23 -32.60 -3.32
N ASP A 77 14.05 -33.57 -2.92
CA ASP A 77 14.78 -33.59 -1.65
C ASP A 77 15.89 -32.53 -1.55
N SER A 78 16.60 -32.17 -2.64
CA SER A 78 17.63 -31.13 -2.60
C SER A 78 17.05 -29.70 -2.63
N ILE A 79 15.87 -29.52 -3.23
CA ILE A 79 15.08 -28.28 -3.11
C ILE A 79 14.56 -28.12 -1.68
N VAL A 80 14.19 -29.22 -1.02
CA VAL A 80 13.78 -29.25 0.38
C VAL A 80 14.97 -29.03 1.34
N GLN A 81 16.19 -29.44 0.98
CA GLN A 81 17.37 -29.27 1.83
C GLN A 81 18.04 -27.89 1.71
N ALA A 82 17.70 -27.10 0.68
CA ALA A 82 17.98 -25.67 0.59
C ALA A 82 16.90 -24.80 1.26
N ALA A 83 15.85 -25.40 1.82
CA ALA A 83 14.82 -24.70 2.57
C ALA A 83 15.40 -24.14 3.85
N ALA A 84 15.13 -22.85 4.11
CA ALA A 84 15.49 -22.17 5.35
C ALA A 84 15.20 -23.08 6.57
N GLN A 85 16.17 -23.28 7.45
CA GLN A 85 15.93 -23.96 8.72
C GLN A 85 15.30 -22.96 9.68
N ILE A 86 14.36 -23.40 10.52
CA ILE A 86 13.75 -22.54 11.54
C ILE A 86 14.85 -21.97 12.44
N GLY A 87 15.04 -20.65 12.41
CA GLY A 87 16.07 -19.95 13.16
C GLY A 87 17.08 -19.21 12.29
N ASP A 88 17.12 -19.47 10.98
CA ASP A 88 17.97 -18.76 10.02
C ASP A 88 17.62 -17.27 9.98
N PHE A 89 16.33 -16.92 10.12
CA PHE A 89 15.90 -15.53 10.12
C PHE A 89 16.43 -14.80 11.36
N LYS A 90 16.33 -15.44 12.53
CA LYS A 90 16.87 -14.89 13.77
C LYS A 90 18.38 -14.71 13.70
N ALA A 91 19.09 -15.62 13.02
CA ALA A 91 20.53 -15.52 12.80
C ALA A 91 20.91 -14.37 11.85
N MET A 92 20.06 -14.05 10.86
CA MET A 92 20.22 -12.92 9.95
C MET A 92 19.86 -11.55 10.58
N GLY A 93 19.49 -11.51 11.87
CA GLY A 93 19.03 -10.29 12.55
C GLY A 93 17.58 -9.89 12.24
N LEU A 94 16.85 -10.75 11.53
CA LEU A 94 15.39 -10.68 11.39
C LEU A 94 14.73 -11.24 12.68
N CYS A 95 13.42 -11.12 12.80
CA CYS A 95 12.63 -11.62 13.95
C CYS A 95 12.82 -10.84 15.27
N ASN A 96 12.92 -9.51 15.20
CA ASN A 96 12.90 -8.63 16.37
C ASN A 96 11.55 -8.68 17.13
N LEU A 97 11.49 -8.20 18.39
CA LEU A 97 10.25 -8.10 19.17
C LEU A 97 9.34 -6.94 18.69
N THR A 98 9.08 -6.91 17.39
CA THR A 98 8.23 -5.95 16.70
C THR A 98 7.19 -6.71 15.88
N PRO A 99 6.08 -6.07 15.48
CA PRO A 99 5.12 -6.69 14.57
C PRO A 99 5.76 -7.17 13.25
N VAL A 100 6.82 -6.51 12.81
CA VAL A 100 7.63 -6.88 11.64
C VAL A 100 8.36 -8.20 11.91
N GLY A 101 9.07 -8.31 13.03
CA GLY A 101 9.81 -9.53 13.36
C GLY A 101 8.91 -10.73 13.66
N GLY A 102 7.76 -10.51 14.29
CA GLY A 102 6.75 -11.56 14.45
C GLY A 102 6.21 -12.06 13.09
N LEU A 103 6.09 -11.17 12.11
CA LEU A 103 5.67 -11.52 10.76
C LEU A 103 6.76 -12.27 9.98
N GLU A 104 8.02 -11.87 10.13
CA GLU A 104 9.18 -12.57 9.56
C GLU A 104 9.26 -14.01 10.08
N ALA A 105 9.10 -14.20 11.40
CA ALA A 105 9.05 -15.53 12.01
C ALA A 105 7.85 -16.36 11.51
N MET A 106 6.70 -15.72 11.29
CA MET A 106 5.54 -16.40 10.72
C MET A 106 5.77 -16.79 9.26
N LEU A 107 6.42 -15.94 8.46
CA LEU A 107 6.75 -16.23 7.06
C LEU A 107 7.73 -17.40 6.95
N GLU A 108 8.78 -17.41 7.79
CA GLU A 108 9.71 -18.54 7.93
C GLU A 108 8.96 -19.81 8.31
N ALA A 109 8.15 -19.78 9.38
CA ALA A 109 7.38 -20.94 9.82
C ALA A 109 6.43 -21.46 8.73
N VAL A 110 5.72 -20.57 8.04
CA VAL A 110 4.81 -20.95 6.95
C VAL A 110 5.61 -21.61 5.82
N HIS A 111 6.72 -21.02 5.39
CA HIS A 111 7.55 -21.59 4.32
C HIS A 111 8.06 -22.99 4.69
N VAL A 112 8.63 -23.15 5.88
CA VAL A 112 9.23 -24.42 6.34
C VAL A 112 8.18 -25.51 6.56
N TYR A 113 7.10 -25.21 7.28
CA TYR A 113 6.09 -26.24 7.60
C TYR A 113 5.17 -26.59 6.44
N SER A 114 4.90 -25.65 5.53
CA SER A 114 4.04 -25.94 4.37
C SER A 114 4.80 -26.51 3.17
N GLY A 115 6.13 -26.32 3.11
CA GLY A 115 6.95 -26.66 1.95
C GLY A 115 6.63 -25.85 0.70
N LEU A 116 5.83 -24.77 0.82
CA LEU A 116 5.45 -23.93 -0.31
C LEU A 116 6.63 -23.06 -0.76
N PRO A 117 6.78 -22.78 -2.06
CA PRO A 117 7.71 -21.75 -2.53
C PRO A 117 7.37 -20.40 -1.89
N TRP A 118 8.36 -19.50 -1.80
CA TRP A 118 8.23 -18.23 -1.09
C TRP A 118 7.03 -17.38 -1.54
N TRP A 119 6.69 -17.34 -2.84
CA TRP A 119 5.49 -16.62 -3.30
C TRP A 119 4.21 -17.18 -2.65
N GLY A 120 4.11 -18.51 -2.51
CA GLY A 120 3.00 -19.21 -1.89
C GLY A 120 2.99 -19.04 -0.38
N ALA A 121 4.17 -19.04 0.26
CA ALA A 121 4.30 -18.77 1.69
C ALA A 121 3.84 -17.35 2.04
N ILE A 122 4.24 -16.34 1.25
CA ILE A 122 3.77 -14.95 1.39
C ILE A 122 2.25 -14.87 1.24
N ALA A 123 1.69 -15.55 0.22
CA ALA A 123 0.26 -15.55 -0.01
C ALA A 123 -0.51 -16.19 1.15
N LEU A 124 -0.06 -17.36 1.63
CA LEU A 124 -0.68 -18.08 2.74
C LEU A 124 -0.58 -17.28 4.05
N ALA A 125 0.59 -16.73 4.36
CA ALA A 125 0.79 -15.84 5.50
C ALA A 125 -0.16 -14.63 5.46
N THR A 126 -0.34 -14.02 4.28
CA THR A 126 -1.29 -12.92 4.07
C THR A 126 -2.72 -13.35 4.40
N VAL A 127 -3.16 -14.48 3.87
CA VAL A 127 -4.52 -15.02 4.12
C VAL A 127 -4.71 -15.33 5.60
N THR A 128 -3.73 -15.95 6.26
CA THR A 128 -3.78 -16.28 7.69
C THR A 128 -3.98 -15.03 8.55
N VAL A 129 -3.18 -13.98 8.32
CA VAL A 129 -3.33 -12.70 9.04
C VAL A 129 -4.70 -12.08 8.76
N ARG A 130 -5.14 -12.10 7.50
CA ARG A 130 -6.44 -11.55 7.10
C ARG A 130 -7.61 -12.30 7.77
N LEU A 131 -7.53 -13.63 7.89
CA LEU A 131 -8.53 -14.44 8.60
C LEU A 131 -8.52 -14.17 10.10
N ALA A 132 -7.34 -14.01 10.71
CA ALA A 132 -7.23 -13.65 12.14
C ALA A 132 -7.86 -12.28 12.44
N LEU A 133 -7.76 -11.33 11.50
CA LEU A 133 -8.35 -9.98 11.62
C LEU A 133 -9.83 -9.90 11.22
N LEU A 134 -10.35 -10.92 10.52
CA LEU A 134 -11.72 -10.99 10.04
C LEU A 134 -12.78 -10.70 11.12
N PRO A 135 -12.74 -11.26 12.35
CA PRO A 135 -13.73 -10.95 13.39
C PRO A 135 -13.73 -9.47 13.80
N VAL A 136 -12.56 -8.84 13.85
CA VAL A 136 -12.44 -7.39 14.13
C VAL A 136 -13.07 -6.59 13.00
N MET A 137 -12.78 -6.97 11.75
CA MET A 137 -13.33 -6.31 10.58
C MET A 137 -14.86 -6.44 10.51
N ILE A 138 -15.42 -7.59 10.85
CA ILE A 138 -16.88 -7.78 10.94
C ILE A 138 -17.50 -6.84 11.98
N LYS A 139 -16.88 -6.64 13.15
CA LYS A 139 -17.36 -5.69 14.16
C LYS A 139 -17.37 -4.25 13.63
N ILE A 140 -16.33 -3.85 12.91
CA ILE A 140 -16.25 -2.52 12.26
C ILE A 140 -17.36 -2.38 11.22
N GLN A 141 -17.58 -3.41 10.39
CA GLN A 141 -18.65 -3.41 9.39
C GLN A 141 -20.06 -3.33 9.99
N ARG A 142 -20.32 -4.02 11.11
CA ARG A 142 -21.59 -3.87 11.85
C ARG A 142 -21.82 -2.43 12.32
N ASN A 143 -20.79 -1.77 12.84
CA ASN A 143 -20.86 -0.36 13.24
C ASN A 143 -21.12 0.56 12.03
N ASN A 144 -20.45 0.32 10.90
CA ASN A 144 -20.66 1.08 9.67
C ASN A 144 -22.10 0.95 9.16
N ALA A 145 -22.67 -0.26 9.14
CA ALA A 145 -24.05 -0.47 8.71
C ALA A 145 -25.05 0.32 9.57
N LYS A 146 -24.85 0.35 10.90
CA LYS A 146 -25.67 1.18 11.80
C LYS A 146 -25.51 2.67 11.52
N LEU A 147 -24.27 3.13 11.32
CA LEU A 147 -23.96 4.52 11.03
C LEU A 147 -24.61 4.98 9.71
N MET A 148 -24.61 4.13 8.69
CA MET A 148 -25.29 4.39 7.42
C MET A 148 -26.80 4.53 7.62
N ASN A 149 -27.42 3.69 8.45
CA ASN A 149 -28.86 3.76 8.69
C ASN A 149 -29.29 5.06 9.40
N ILE A 150 -28.48 5.58 10.32
CA ILE A 150 -28.76 6.85 11.03
C ILE A 150 -28.21 8.09 10.31
N ASN A 151 -27.47 7.92 9.21
CA ASN A 151 -26.82 9.01 8.49
C ASN A 151 -27.77 10.17 8.15
N PRO A 152 -29.03 9.95 7.70
CA PRO A 152 -29.96 11.05 7.43
C PRO A 152 -30.28 11.92 8.66
N GLU A 153 -30.44 11.28 9.83
CA GLU A 153 -30.69 11.99 11.09
C GLU A 153 -29.45 12.75 11.55
N VAL A 154 -28.27 12.14 11.39
CA VAL A 154 -26.98 12.79 11.63
C VAL A 154 -26.81 14.03 10.75
N THR A 155 -27.13 13.96 9.45
CA THR A 155 -27.06 15.10 8.53
C THR A 155 -28.00 16.22 8.97
N ARG A 156 -29.26 15.88 9.34
CA ARG A 156 -30.23 16.87 9.83
C ARG A 156 -29.71 17.62 11.06
N ILE A 157 -29.16 16.90 12.05
CA ILE A 157 -28.62 17.52 13.27
C ILE A 157 -27.38 18.36 12.93
N MET A 158 -26.51 17.88 12.04
CA MET A 158 -25.32 18.62 11.61
C MET A 158 -25.66 19.92 10.87
N ASP A 159 -26.71 19.93 10.05
CA ASP A 159 -27.13 21.16 9.38
C ASP A 159 -27.75 22.16 10.36
N ASN A 160 -28.55 21.70 11.33
CA ASN A 160 -29.04 22.55 12.42
C ASN A 160 -27.88 23.12 13.27
N LEU A 161 -26.86 22.31 13.55
CA LEU A 161 -25.66 22.74 14.27
C LEU A 161 -24.90 23.82 13.51
N LYS A 162 -24.73 23.68 12.19
CA LYS A 162 -24.10 24.71 11.35
C LYS A 162 -24.90 26.01 11.37
N THR A 163 -26.23 25.94 11.31
CA THR A 163 -27.09 27.13 11.41
C THR A 163 -26.90 27.83 12.75
N ALA A 164 -26.92 27.08 13.87
CA ALA A 164 -26.67 27.64 15.20
C ALA A 164 -25.26 28.25 15.33
N GLN A 165 -24.24 27.64 14.71
CA GLN A 165 -22.89 28.20 14.63
C GLN A 165 -22.83 29.51 13.84
N ALA A 166 -23.57 29.61 12.74
CA ALA A 166 -23.64 30.82 11.94
C ALA A 166 -24.36 31.97 12.68
N GLU A 167 -25.34 31.62 13.52
CA GLU A 167 -26.10 32.57 14.34
C GLU A 167 -25.38 32.95 15.66
N GLY A 168 -24.36 32.18 16.07
CA GLY A 168 -23.63 32.39 17.32
C GLY A 168 -24.40 31.96 18.57
N ASP A 169 -25.40 31.08 18.44
CA ASP A 169 -26.20 30.58 19.56
C ASP A 169 -25.48 29.44 20.29
N THR A 170 -24.71 29.80 21.32
CA THR A 170 -23.98 28.85 22.17
C THR A 170 -24.87 27.78 22.80
N HIS A 171 -26.12 28.11 23.15
CA HIS A 171 -27.03 27.15 23.76
C HIS A 171 -27.47 26.08 22.76
N SER A 172 -27.89 26.50 21.56
CA SER A 172 -28.26 25.57 20.49
C SER A 172 -27.09 24.72 20.01
N ILE A 173 -25.87 25.26 19.94
CA ILE A 173 -24.66 24.50 19.59
C ILE A 173 -24.44 23.35 20.59
N SER A 174 -24.53 23.62 21.89
CA SER A 174 -24.37 22.61 22.93
C SER A 174 -25.47 21.55 22.85
N LYS A 175 -26.73 21.99 22.65
CA LYS A 175 -27.89 21.11 22.50
C LYS A 175 -27.73 20.15 21.32
N TYR A 176 -27.42 20.63 20.12
CA TYR A 176 -27.24 19.76 18.94
C TYR A 176 -26.02 18.84 19.07
N SER A 177 -24.95 19.32 19.72
CA SER A 177 -23.76 18.50 20.02
C SER A 177 -24.05 17.38 21.02
N ALA A 178 -24.99 17.58 21.96
CA ALA A 178 -25.46 16.54 22.87
C ALA A 178 -26.46 15.59 22.18
N GLU A 179 -27.34 16.11 21.32
CA GLU A 179 -28.31 15.34 20.55
C GLU A 179 -27.61 14.32 19.65
N ILE A 180 -26.56 14.72 18.92
CA ILE A 180 -25.81 13.81 18.05
C ILE A 180 -25.08 12.72 18.83
N GLN A 181 -24.51 13.03 20.01
CA GLN A 181 -23.88 12.03 20.87
C GLN A 181 -24.90 11.05 21.43
N THR A 182 -26.08 11.55 21.80
CA THR A 182 -27.19 10.73 22.29
C THR A 182 -27.69 9.80 21.20
N LEU A 183 -27.82 10.29 19.96
CA LEU A 183 -28.19 9.50 18.79
C LEU A 183 -27.21 8.35 18.53
N PHE A 184 -25.89 8.61 18.60
CA PHE A 184 -24.88 7.57 18.47
C PHE A 184 -24.97 6.51 19.58
N LYS A 185 -25.14 6.96 20.83
CA LYS A 185 -25.28 6.08 22.00
C LYS A 185 -26.54 5.21 21.93
N SER A 186 -27.70 5.80 21.62
CA SER A 186 -28.98 5.08 21.54
C SER A 186 -29.00 4.02 20.44
N ASN A 187 -28.29 4.26 19.33
CA ASN A 187 -28.14 3.29 18.24
C ASN A 187 -26.96 2.32 18.44
N GLY A 188 -26.16 2.49 19.49
CA GLY A 188 -25.01 1.64 19.79
C GLY A 188 -23.96 1.64 18.67
N CYS A 189 -23.69 2.81 18.08
CA CYS A 189 -22.71 3.01 17.02
C CYS A 189 -21.84 4.24 17.31
N HIS A 190 -20.66 4.35 16.69
CA HIS A 190 -19.81 5.53 16.86
C HIS A 190 -18.91 5.76 15.62
N PRO A 191 -18.72 7.01 15.15
CA PRO A 191 -17.85 7.30 14.02
C PRO A 191 -16.39 6.86 14.22
N LEU A 192 -15.84 6.99 15.43
CA LEU A 192 -14.46 6.54 15.71
C LEU A 192 -14.26 5.03 15.52
N LYS A 193 -15.30 4.21 15.74
CA LYS A 193 -15.21 2.77 15.48
C LYS A 193 -15.12 2.48 13.98
N SER A 194 -15.69 3.35 13.14
CA SER A 194 -15.59 3.29 11.68
C SER A 194 -14.17 3.62 11.19
N LEU A 195 -13.45 4.51 11.89
CA LEU A 195 -12.03 4.78 11.63
C LEU A 195 -11.11 3.61 12.02
N GLY A 196 -11.65 2.57 12.67
CA GLY A 196 -10.90 1.37 13.05
C GLY A 196 -10.32 0.59 11.87
N LEU A 197 -10.94 0.68 10.68
CA LEU A 197 -10.47 -0.06 9.50
C LEU A 197 -9.06 0.38 9.06
N PRO A 198 -8.80 1.65 8.73
CA PRO A 198 -7.45 2.10 8.40
C PRO A 198 -6.49 1.94 9.59
N LEU A 199 -6.94 2.09 10.83
CA LEU A 199 -6.09 1.93 12.03
C LEU A 199 -5.57 0.50 12.22
N VAL A 200 -6.35 -0.52 11.84
CA VAL A 200 -5.91 -1.93 11.88
C VAL A 200 -5.13 -2.29 10.61
N GLN A 201 -5.58 -1.78 9.45
CA GLN A 201 -5.01 -2.15 8.16
C GLN A 201 -3.61 -1.56 7.93
N MET A 202 -3.38 -0.30 8.33
CA MET A 202 -2.10 0.40 8.09
C MET A 202 -0.92 -0.28 8.81
N PRO A 203 -0.99 -0.60 10.12
CA PRO A 203 0.11 -1.31 10.79
C PRO A 203 0.42 -2.68 10.17
N VAL A 204 -0.61 -3.42 9.75
CA VAL A 204 -0.44 -4.72 9.10
C VAL A 204 0.27 -4.54 7.76
N MET A 205 -0.18 -3.60 6.94
CA MET A 205 0.43 -3.28 5.65
C MET A 205 1.89 -2.85 5.80
N VAL A 206 2.18 -1.95 6.74
CA VAL A 206 3.55 -1.48 7.02
C VAL A 206 4.41 -2.65 7.50
N SER A 207 3.86 -3.56 8.31
CA SER A 207 4.60 -4.72 8.81
C SER A 207 4.99 -5.67 7.67
N PHE A 208 4.05 -6.01 6.78
CA PHE A 208 4.35 -6.80 5.57
C PHE A 208 5.35 -6.10 4.66
N PHE A 209 5.19 -4.79 4.44
CA PHE A 209 6.09 -4.03 3.60
C PHE A 209 7.52 -4.05 4.14
N LEU A 210 7.72 -3.73 5.43
CA LEU A 210 9.04 -3.70 6.04
C LEU A 210 9.67 -5.09 6.11
N ALA A 211 8.90 -6.13 6.46
CA ALA A 211 9.39 -7.50 6.54
C ALA A 211 9.86 -7.99 5.15
N LEU A 212 9.01 -7.89 4.13
CA LEU A 212 9.32 -8.39 2.79
C LEU A 212 10.44 -7.60 2.12
N ARG A 213 10.54 -6.30 2.41
CA ARG A 213 11.65 -5.48 1.95
C ARG A 213 12.96 -5.82 2.66
N GLY A 214 12.94 -5.99 3.99
CA GLY A 214 14.11 -6.42 4.76
C GLY A 214 14.60 -7.81 4.33
N MET A 215 13.67 -8.73 4.09
CA MET A 215 13.96 -10.06 3.54
C MET A 215 14.57 -9.98 2.14
N ALA A 216 14.13 -9.06 1.29
CA ALA A 216 14.70 -8.86 -0.05
C ALA A 216 16.11 -8.23 -0.04
N GLU A 217 16.42 -7.43 0.98
CA GLU A 217 17.74 -6.82 1.16
C GLU A 217 18.77 -7.80 1.77
N LEU A 218 18.29 -8.89 2.39
CA LEU A 218 19.11 -9.94 2.99
C LEU A 218 19.17 -11.18 2.09
N PRO A 219 20.22 -12.02 2.20
CA PRO A 219 20.36 -13.25 1.42
C PRO A 219 19.48 -14.37 2.00
N VAL A 220 18.17 -14.16 2.08
CA VAL A 220 17.21 -15.15 2.57
C VAL A 220 17.26 -16.40 1.67
N PRO A 221 17.53 -17.60 2.22
CA PRO A 221 17.62 -18.83 1.43
C PRO A 221 16.35 -19.10 0.62
N GLY A 222 16.53 -19.39 -0.67
CA GLY A 222 15.43 -19.70 -1.59
C GLY A 222 14.58 -18.50 -2.03
N LEU A 223 14.76 -17.29 -1.48
CA LEU A 223 13.91 -16.14 -1.84
C LEU A 223 14.13 -15.68 -3.30
N LYS A 224 15.36 -15.86 -3.83
CA LYS A 224 15.72 -15.53 -5.22
C LYS A 224 15.15 -16.48 -6.26
N ASP A 225 14.81 -17.70 -5.87
CA ASP A 225 14.29 -18.74 -6.78
C ASP A 225 12.87 -19.18 -6.38
N GLY A 226 12.33 -18.55 -5.34
CA GLY A 226 11.06 -18.92 -4.71
C GLY A 226 9.84 -18.23 -5.30
N GLY A 227 9.99 -17.55 -6.44
CA GLY A 227 8.91 -16.93 -7.20
C GLY A 227 8.19 -17.89 -8.17
N MET A 228 7.39 -17.34 -9.08
CA MET A 228 6.68 -18.14 -10.09
C MET A 228 6.63 -17.47 -11.45
N TRP A 229 6.52 -18.28 -12.50
CA TRP A 229 6.39 -17.84 -13.89
C TRP A 229 7.44 -16.81 -14.31
N TRP A 230 7.07 -15.53 -14.44
CA TRP A 230 7.92 -14.44 -14.92
C TRP A 230 8.64 -13.67 -13.81
N PHE A 231 8.31 -13.92 -12.54
CA PHE A 231 8.90 -13.25 -11.38
C PHE A 231 9.56 -14.27 -10.44
N GLN A 232 10.57 -14.99 -10.94
CA GLN A 232 11.28 -16.01 -10.14
C GLN A 232 12.05 -15.39 -8.97
N ASP A 233 12.73 -14.27 -9.22
CA ASP A 233 13.44 -13.53 -8.18
C ASP A 233 12.52 -12.56 -7.45
N LEU A 234 12.19 -12.91 -6.21
CA LEU A 234 11.33 -12.09 -5.34
C LEU A 234 12.07 -10.91 -4.70
N THR A 235 13.39 -10.87 -4.79
CA THR A 235 14.23 -9.80 -4.22
C THR A 235 14.37 -8.60 -5.17
N LEU A 236 14.17 -8.83 -6.47
CA LEU A 236 14.27 -7.82 -7.52
C LEU A 236 12.88 -7.30 -7.95
N GLN A 237 12.88 -6.18 -8.66
CA GLN A 237 11.70 -5.62 -9.30
C GLN A 237 11.13 -6.57 -10.38
N ASP A 238 9.82 -6.51 -10.63
CA ASP A 238 9.19 -7.30 -11.70
C ASP A 238 9.77 -6.90 -13.07
N PRO A 239 10.37 -7.83 -13.84
CA PRO A 239 11.00 -7.53 -15.13
C PRO A 239 10.05 -6.96 -16.19
N TYR A 240 8.75 -7.29 -16.09
CA TYR A 240 7.71 -6.91 -17.04
C TYR A 240 6.70 -5.93 -16.45
N TYR A 241 6.89 -5.50 -15.19
CA TYR A 241 5.99 -4.61 -14.45
C TYR A 241 4.53 -5.11 -14.34
N ILE A 242 4.30 -6.41 -14.52
CA ILE A 242 2.96 -7.01 -14.47
C ILE A 242 2.41 -6.93 -13.05
N LEU A 243 3.20 -7.32 -12.05
CA LEU A 243 2.82 -7.31 -10.63
C LEU A 243 2.41 -5.93 -10.10
N PRO A 244 3.13 -4.83 -10.39
CA PRO A 244 2.68 -3.47 -10.09
C PRO A 244 1.32 -3.11 -10.70
N VAL A 245 1.12 -3.42 -11.98
CA VAL A 245 -0.14 -3.14 -12.69
C VAL A 245 -1.29 -3.96 -12.10
N VAL A 246 -1.07 -5.26 -11.85
CA VAL A 246 -2.07 -6.14 -11.22
C VAL A 246 -2.43 -5.66 -9.82
N SER A 247 -1.44 -5.22 -9.03
CA SER A 247 -1.67 -4.69 -7.69
C SER A 247 -2.47 -3.39 -7.71
N ALA A 248 -2.19 -2.49 -8.65
CA ALA A 248 -2.97 -1.27 -8.85
C ALA A 248 -4.40 -1.57 -9.34
N ALA A 249 -4.56 -2.50 -10.28
CA ALA A 249 -5.87 -2.96 -10.73
C ALA A 249 -6.67 -3.60 -9.58
N GLY A 250 -6.03 -4.41 -8.75
CA GLY A 250 -6.63 -5.00 -7.55
C GLY A 250 -7.07 -3.95 -6.54
N MET A 251 -6.21 -2.95 -6.26
CA MET A 251 -6.55 -1.82 -5.38
C MET A 251 -7.75 -1.02 -5.93
N MET A 252 -7.77 -0.80 -7.24
CA MET A 252 -8.90 -0.14 -7.92
C MET A 252 -10.18 -0.96 -7.79
N ALA A 253 -10.11 -2.28 -7.98
CA ALA A 253 -11.26 -3.18 -7.79
C ALA A 253 -11.77 -3.17 -6.34
N VAL A 254 -10.87 -3.17 -5.35
CA VAL A 254 -11.24 -3.02 -3.93
C VAL A 254 -11.94 -1.68 -3.67
N LEU A 255 -11.41 -0.58 -4.22
CA LEU A 255 -12.02 0.75 -4.12
C LEU A 255 -13.42 0.78 -4.73
N GLU A 256 -13.60 0.23 -5.94
CA GLU A 256 -14.91 0.17 -6.61
C GLU A 256 -15.90 -0.69 -5.83
N ALA A 257 -15.49 -1.90 -5.47
CA ALA A 257 -16.36 -2.85 -4.77
C ALA A 257 -16.74 -2.37 -3.37
N GLY A 258 -15.83 -1.67 -2.67
CA GLY A 258 -16.00 -1.20 -1.30
C GLY A 258 -16.90 0.03 -1.15
N THR A 259 -17.22 0.75 -2.24
CA THR A 259 -18.06 1.97 -2.15
C THR A 259 -19.49 1.73 -1.66
N GLU A 260 -19.99 0.50 -1.70
CA GLU A 260 -21.31 0.14 -1.17
C GLU A 260 -21.31 -0.15 0.34
N ALA A 261 -20.15 -0.40 0.95
CA ALA A 261 -20.03 -1.08 2.25
C ALA A 261 -19.80 -0.18 3.47
N GLY A 262 -19.94 1.14 3.38
CA GLY A 262 -19.76 2.00 4.58
C GLY A 262 -19.19 3.39 4.35
N MET A 263 -18.67 3.71 3.17
CA MET A 263 -18.11 5.04 2.88
C MET A 263 -19.18 6.05 2.43
N ALA A 264 -20.38 5.98 3.02
CA ALA A 264 -21.43 6.97 2.83
C ALA A 264 -21.09 8.24 3.62
N ASN A 265 -20.06 8.94 3.16
CA ASN A 265 -19.96 10.38 3.32
C ASN A 265 -19.95 10.98 1.92
N PRO A 266 -20.84 11.92 1.57
CA PRO A 266 -20.95 12.50 0.22
C PRO A 266 -19.80 13.38 -0.27
N GLN A 267 -18.59 13.12 0.20
CA GLN A 267 -17.33 13.37 -0.50
C GLN A 267 -17.14 12.48 -1.77
N SER A 268 -18.21 11.86 -2.27
CA SER A 268 -18.23 10.51 -2.86
C SER A 268 -17.80 10.38 -4.33
N LYS A 269 -17.56 11.48 -5.06
CA LYS A 269 -17.03 11.41 -6.43
C LYS A 269 -15.63 11.99 -6.53
N THR A 270 -15.39 13.19 -6.01
CA THR A 270 -14.08 13.84 -6.05
C THR A 270 -13.04 13.05 -5.27
N MET A 271 -13.35 12.61 -4.05
CA MET A 271 -12.43 11.80 -3.25
C MET A 271 -12.18 10.43 -3.91
N LYS A 272 -13.23 9.81 -4.46
CA LYS A 272 -13.09 8.55 -5.20
C LYS A 272 -12.20 8.71 -6.44
N ASN A 273 -12.42 9.75 -7.23
CA ASN A 273 -11.60 10.06 -8.41
C ASN A 273 -10.16 10.41 -8.02
N PHE A 274 -9.96 11.12 -6.90
CA PHE A 274 -8.64 11.36 -6.35
C PHE A 274 -7.93 10.04 -6.02
N PHE A 275 -8.58 9.12 -5.30
CA PHE A 275 -7.99 7.80 -5.01
C PHE A 275 -7.75 6.97 -6.28
N ARG A 276 -8.66 7.00 -7.26
CA ARG A 276 -8.45 6.35 -8.58
C ARG A 276 -7.20 6.89 -9.27
N ALA A 277 -7.07 8.21 -9.36
CA ALA A 277 -5.91 8.86 -9.97
C ALA A 277 -4.62 8.52 -9.20
N MET A 278 -4.67 8.57 -7.86
CA MET A 278 -3.55 8.21 -6.99
C MET A 278 -3.08 6.77 -7.24
N THR A 279 -4.00 5.82 -7.35
CA THR A 279 -3.66 4.40 -7.62
C THR A 279 -2.92 4.22 -8.94
N VAL A 280 -3.34 4.92 -10.00
CA VAL A 280 -2.68 4.82 -11.32
C VAL A 280 -1.33 5.54 -11.32
N ILE A 281 -1.28 6.76 -10.75
CA ILE A 281 -0.05 7.55 -10.69
C ILE A 281 1.02 6.81 -9.91
N MET A 282 0.67 6.08 -8.84
CA MET A 282 1.62 5.37 -7.98
C MET A 282 2.30 4.15 -8.63
N VAL A 283 1.81 3.64 -9.77
CA VAL A 283 2.42 2.48 -10.43
C VAL A 283 3.89 2.70 -10.78
N PRO A 284 4.29 3.73 -11.57
CA PRO A 284 5.71 4.00 -11.83
C PRO A 284 6.51 4.33 -10.56
N PHE A 285 5.88 4.87 -9.51
CA PHE A 285 6.54 5.16 -8.23
C PHE A 285 6.73 3.94 -7.33
N THR A 286 6.15 2.80 -7.67
CA THR A 286 6.28 1.57 -6.85
C THR A 286 6.91 0.45 -7.64
N ALA A 287 6.97 0.57 -8.96
CA ALA A 287 7.47 -0.44 -9.89
C ALA A 287 8.91 -0.93 -9.60
N TRP A 288 9.75 -0.15 -8.92
CA TRP A 288 11.12 -0.54 -8.54
C TRP A 288 11.20 -1.38 -7.25
N MET A 289 10.07 -1.61 -6.57
CA MET A 289 10.05 -2.39 -5.33
C MET A 289 10.21 -3.89 -5.62
N PRO A 290 10.75 -4.66 -4.66
CA PRO A 290 10.86 -6.11 -4.79
C PRO A 290 9.52 -6.78 -5.11
N SER A 291 9.56 -7.81 -5.97
CA SER A 291 8.37 -8.56 -6.38
C SER A 291 7.66 -9.22 -5.20
N SER A 292 8.38 -9.58 -4.13
CA SER A 292 7.81 -10.08 -2.86
C SER A 292 6.71 -9.18 -2.30
N VAL A 293 6.91 -7.86 -2.32
CA VAL A 293 5.95 -6.85 -1.83
C VAL A 293 4.68 -6.87 -2.67
N PHE A 294 4.82 -7.01 -3.99
CA PHE A 294 3.68 -7.06 -4.89
C PHE A 294 2.91 -8.38 -4.82
N VAL A 295 3.57 -9.51 -4.53
CA VAL A 295 2.87 -10.79 -4.24
C VAL A 295 1.96 -10.63 -3.02
N TYR A 296 2.45 -9.96 -1.97
CA TYR A 296 1.63 -9.58 -0.82
C TYR A 296 0.44 -8.69 -1.24
N TRP A 297 0.68 -7.58 -1.96
CA TRP A 297 -0.39 -6.67 -2.35
C TRP A 297 -1.45 -7.35 -3.24
N ALA A 298 -1.03 -8.12 -4.23
CA ALA A 298 -1.93 -8.87 -5.10
C ALA A 298 -2.82 -9.82 -4.26
N THR A 299 -2.22 -10.62 -3.39
CA THR A 299 -2.96 -11.56 -2.53
C THR A 299 -3.91 -10.83 -1.58
N SER A 300 -3.43 -9.76 -0.96
CA SER A 300 -4.16 -8.89 -0.03
C SER A 300 -5.38 -8.22 -0.70
N ASN A 301 -5.23 -7.80 -1.95
CA ASN A 301 -6.32 -7.26 -2.77
C ASN A 301 -7.33 -8.35 -3.15
N CYS A 302 -6.88 -9.52 -3.61
CA CYS A 302 -7.76 -10.66 -3.91
C CYS A 302 -8.60 -11.06 -2.69
N PHE A 303 -7.98 -11.17 -1.50
CA PHE A 303 -8.71 -11.44 -0.27
C PHE A 303 -9.74 -10.34 0.02
N SER A 304 -9.36 -9.07 -0.13
CA SER A 304 -10.25 -7.93 0.12
C SER A 304 -11.46 -7.93 -0.81
N ILE A 305 -11.27 -8.23 -2.10
CA ILE A 305 -12.37 -8.38 -3.07
C ILE A 305 -13.28 -9.54 -2.65
N GLY A 306 -12.72 -10.72 -2.37
CA GLY A 306 -13.49 -11.87 -1.90
C GLY A 306 -14.29 -11.56 -0.64
N GLN A 307 -13.68 -10.88 0.33
CA GLN A 307 -14.33 -10.43 1.55
C GLN A 307 -15.48 -9.45 1.26
N ILE A 308 -15.27 -8.46 0.36
CA ILE A 308 -16.31 -7.51 -0.02
C ILE A 308 -17.48 -8.25 -0.68
N LEU A 309 -17.21 -9.12 -1.65
CA LEU A 309 -18.24 -9.90 -2.34
C LEU A 309 -19.02 -10.79 -1.37
N ALA A 310 -18.33 -11.45 -0.43
CA ALA A 310 -18.96 -12.23 0.62
C ALA A 310 -19.87 -11.35 1.51
N LEU A 311 -19.39 -10.17 1.91
CA LEU A 311 -20.17 -9.23 2.74
C LEU A 311 -21.28 -8.50 1.96
N LYS A 312 -21.30 -8.54 0.63
CA LYS A 312 -22.44 -8.08 -0.18
C LYS A 312 -23.59 -9.09 -0.17
N ASN A 313 -23.31 -10.38 0.02
CA ASN A 313 -24.32 -11.41 0.05
C ASN A 313 -25.22 -11.26 1.31
N PRO A 314 -26.56 -11.12 1.15
CA PRO A 314 -27.47 -10.90 2.27
C PRO A 314 -27.50 -12.09 3.26
N THR A 315 -27.32 -13.31 2.78
CA THR A 315 -27.29 -14.52 3.61
C THR A 315 -26.10 -14.49 4.56
N ILE A 316 -24.92 -14.15 4.04
CA ILE A 316 -23.70 -14.02 4.85
C ILE A 316 -23.84 -12.87 5.84
N ARG A 317 -24.39 -11.72 5.41
CA ARG A 317 -24.66 -10.59 6.32
C ARG A 317 -25.59 -10.98 7.47
N LYS A 318 -26.65 -11.74 7.19
CA LYS A 318 -27.59 -12.23 8.20
C LYS A 318 -26.88 -13.18 9.17
N ALA A 319 -26.12 -14.15 8.66
CA ALA A 319 -25.33 -15.07 9.48
C ALA A 319 -24.34 -14.32 10.39
N LEU A 320 -23.73 -13.24 9.87
CA LEU A 320 -22.79 -12.41 10.61
C LEU A 320 -23.46 -11.29 11.42
N ASN A 321 -24.79 -11.27 11.60
CA ASN A 321 -25.51 -10.25 12.36
C ASN A 321 -25.17 -8.80 11.95
N ILE A 322 -25.00 -8.57 10.64
CA ILE A 322 -24.78 -7.23 10.08
C ILE A 322 -26.15 -6.64 9.75
N PRO A 323 -26.54 -5.49 10.36
CA PRO A 323 -27.83 -4.87 10.08
C PRO A 323 -28.04 -4.63 8.58
N PRO A 324 -29.25 -4.89 8.05
CA PRO A 324 -29.56 -4.51 6.68
C PRO A 324 -29.52 -2.99 6.54
N LEU A 325 -29.22 -2.52 5.33
CA LEU A 325 -29.31 -1.10 5.03
C LEU A 325 -30.79 -0.76 4.81
N THR A 326 -31.29 0.25 5.52
CA THR A 326 -32.70 0.68 5.43
C THR A 326 -33.01 1.42 4.13
N ARG A 327 -32.00 2.01 3.48
CA ARG A 327 -32.10 2.70 2.20
C ARG A 327 -30.93 2.32 1.28
N PRO A 328 -31.13 2.33 -0.05
CA PRO A 328 -30.03 2.19 -1.00
C PRO A 328 -28.99 3.29 -0.78
N VAL A 329 -27.70 2.96 -0.87
CA VAL A 329 -26.59 3.90 -0.68
C VAL A 329 -26.68 5.11 -1.62
N SER A 330 -27.26 4.94 -2.81
CA SER A 330 -27.51 6.02 -3.77
C SER A 330 -28.46 7.10 -3.25
N GLU A 331 -29.45 6.75 -2.43
CA GLU A 331 -30.47 7.67 -1.92
C GLU A 331 -30.00 8.42 -0.68
N LEU A 332 -29.19 7.76 0.16
CA LEU A 332 -28.50 8.39 1.29
C LEU A 332 -27.57 9.53 0.83
N ASN A 333 -26.97 9.39 -0.35
CA ASN A 333 -25.99 10.34 -0.88
C ASN A 333 -26.61 11.50 -1.68
N LYS A 334 -27.92 11.51 -1.97
CA LYS A 334 -28.55 12.56 -2.81
C LYS A 334 -28.59 13.94 -2.15
N ASN A 335 -28.65 14.00 -0.82
CA ASN A 335 -28.96 15.23 -0.08
C ASN A 335 -27.76 15.89 0.59
N THR A 336 -26.56 15.36 0.44
CA THR A 336 -25.38 15.98 1.06
C THR A 336 -24.57 16.63 -0.05
N LYS A 337 -24.55 17.96 -0.03
CA LYS A 337 -23.68 18.76 -0.89
C LYS A 337 -22.22 18.30 -0.72
N GLY A 338 -21.48 18.22 -1.82
CA GLY A 338 -20.09 17.81 -1.78
C GLY A 338 -19.25 18.75 -0.92
N PHE A 339 -18.11 18.28 -0.39
CA PHE A 339 -17.22 19.12 0.42
C PHE A 339 -16.85 20.44 -0.30
N MET A 340 -16.60 20.38 -1.60
CA MET A 340 -16.30 21.57 -2.42
C MET A 340 -17.51 22.48 -2.63
N ASP A 341 -18.71 21.92 -2.69
CA ASP A 341 -19.94 22.72 -2.78
C ASP A 341 -20.23 23.40 -1.44
N ASN A 342 -20.02 22.70 -0.33
CA ASN A 342 -20.09 23.29 1.02
C ASN A 342 -19.04 24.37 1.22
N PHE A 343 -17.81 24.18 0.73
CA PHE A 343 -16.76 25.19 0.80
C PHE A 343 -17.09 26.42 -0.05
N ARG A 344 -17.59 26.21 -1.28
CA ARG A 344 -18.05 27.31 -2.16
C ARG A 344 -19.24 28.04 -1.56
N ASP A 345 -20.20 27.32 -0.99
CA ASP A 345 -21.36 27.92 -0.33
C ASP A 345 -20.95 28.66 0.94
N GLN A 346 -20.00 28.13 1.71
CA GLN A 346 -19.43 28.80 2.87
C GLN A 346 -18.69 30.07 2.47
N GLN A 347 -17.90 30.02 1.40
CA GLN A 347 -17.21 31.19 0.85
C GLN A 347 -18.21 32.24 0.36
N LYS A 348 -19.24 31.84 -0.38
CA LYS A 348 -20.33 32.74 -0.81
C LYS A 348 -21.10 33.34 0.36
N ASN A 349 -21.39 32.55 1.39
CA ASN A 349 -22.08 33.03 2.59
C ASN A 349 -21.20 34.01 3.36
N TYR A 350 -19.90 33.76 3.47
CA TYR A 350 -18.94 34.69 4.08
C TYR A 350 -18.88 36.01 3.29
N GLU A 351 -18.75 35.95 1.97
CA GLU A 351 -18.78 37.12 1.09
C GLU A 351 -20.10 37.90 1.19
N LYS A 352 -21.24 37.20 1.32
CA LYS A 352 -22.55 37.81 1.48
C LYS A 352 -22.65 38.55 2.81
N THR A 353 -22.24 37.92 3.91
CA THR A 353 -22.24 38.52 5.25
C THR A 353 -21.33 39.75 5.31
N GLU A 354 -20.15 39.69 4.69
CA GLU A 354 -19.23 40.83 4.54
C GLU A 354 -19.89 41.99 3.78
N LYS A 355 -20.56 41.71 2.65
CA LYS A 355 -21.31 42.74 1.89
C LYS A 355 -22.44 43.35 2.72
N GLU A 356 -23.21 42.54 3.44
CA GLU A 356 -24.29 43.02 4.32
C GLU A 356 -23.76 43.87 5.49
N ARG A 357 -22.59 43.52 6.03
CA ARG A 357 -21.90 44.31 7.06
C ARG A 357 -21.46 45.67 6.50
N ALA A 358 -20.81 45.69 5.34
CA ALA A 358 -20.38 46.92 4.68
C ALA A 358 -21.55 47.86 4.35
N ILE A 359 -22.70 47.31 3.92
CA ILE A 359 -23.92 48.09 3.68
C ILE A 359 -24.47 48.67 4.99
N ARG A 360 -24.53 47.88 6.07
CA ARG A 360 -24.98 48.35 7.40
C ARG A 360 -24.08 49.47 7.92
N GLU A 361 -22.77 49.34 7.79
CA GLU A 361 -21.82 50.38 8.18
C GLU A 361 -22.01 51.68 7.36
N ARG A 362 -22.20 51.56 6.03
CA ARG A 362 -22.52 52.73 5.17
C ARG A 362 -23.84 53.39 5.56
N GLN A 363 -24.88 52.62 5.87
CA GLN A 363 -26.17 53.14 6.31
C GLN A 363 -26.07 53.84 7.68
N GLN A 364 -25.33 53.27 8.62
CA GLN A 364 -25.07 53.87 9.93
C GLN A 364 -24.27 55.18 9.80
N ALA A 365 -23.22 55.19 8.97
CA ALA A 365 -22.43 56.41 8.69
C ALA A 365 -23.30 57.51 8.06
N ALA A 366 -24.13 57.18 7.08
CA ALA A 366 -25.05 58.13 6.46
C ALA A 366 -26.12 58.66 7.45
N ALA A 367 -26.64 57.80 8.33
CA ALA A 367 -27.58 58.21 9.38
C ALA A 367 -26.91 59.12 10.42
N MET A 368 -25.67 58.84 10.81
CA MET A 368 -24.88 59.71 11.69
C MET A 368 -24.59 61.07 11.04
N ALA A 369 -24.20 61.08 9.78
CA ALA A 369 -23.97 62.32 9.02
C ALA A 369 -25.24 63.19 8.94
N ARG A 370 -26.40 62.57 8.68
CA ARG A 370 -27.70 63.26 8.68
C ARG A 370 -28.06 63.83 10.05
N ARG A 371 -27.81 63.09 11.15
CA ARG A 371 -28.02 63.56 12.52
C ARG A 371 -27.08 64.71 12.88
N ALA A 372 -25.82 64.67 12.44
CA ALA A 372 -24.86 65.75 12.65
C ALA A 372 -25.24 67.02 11.88
N ALA A 373 -25.72 66.90 10.65
CA ALA A 373 -26.21 68.03 9.87
C ALA A 373 -27.43 68.70 10.52
N LYS A 374 -28.37 67.92 11.08
CA LYS A 374 -29.54 68.44 11.81
C LYS A 374 -29.22 69.13 13.14
N ARG A 375 -28.02 68.97 13.71
CA ARG A 375 -27.57 69.65 14.94
C ARG A 375 -26.82 70.95 14.67
N ARG A 376 -26.52 71.26 13.40
CA ARG A 376 -25.79 72.47 12.98
C ARG A 376 -26.69 73.62 12.51
N PHE A 377 -27.99 73.36 12.41
CA PHE A 377 -29.06 74.34 12.27
C PHE A 377 -29.95 74.21 13.50
#